data_AF-A0A9P7YBR6-F1
#
_entry.id   AF-A0A9P7YBR6-F1
#
_cell.length_a   1.000
_cell.length_b   1.000
_cell.length_c   1.000
_cell.angle_alpha   90.00
_cell.angle_beta   90.00
_cell.angle_gamma   90.00
#
_symmetry.space_group_name_H-M   'P 1'
#
loop_
_entity.id
_entity.type
_entity.pdbx_description
1 polymer ?
#
loop_
_entity_poly.entity_id
_entity_poly.type
_entity_poly.pdbx_seq_one_letter_code
_entity_poly.pdbx_strand_id
1 'polypeptide(L)'
;MTFILIWITTFKNAYRIDASIRPRIRVNYLERADHTLFDITFTGVAIQFMLSVAGYSWMYALTRRSKLSILAALPPFLLNILYLGTHSLCAALDVFTWMSYGVIHFISPFLAAFWLWLFASPGVVSIFAWTFGIQNCLGIITHLSFPTAAPWYGDQYGYPLPTGNYSMPGSAAGLVRVDKVLGTHIYQNAFKASPLVFGAFPSLHGAFSCCCFFFIARYSRRGAFMLGFYVLWQWFSTVYLRHHWRIDLLGGLIYSAFVFSIFYRSLQRMDKAFALGVSGGNGWQRLFEGTRLQHAFDGKPGYEVVMEMSTDDESYDSNRSSVHERRADLEAAWVDDLGVTWKSKDPSVTTKSQG
;
A
#
# COMPACT_ATOMS: atom_id res chain seq x y z
N MET A 1 0.87 -4.79 14.81
CA MET A 1 -0.52 -4.46 15.21
C MET A 1 -0.63 -3.07 15.83
N THR A 2 0.33 -2.63 16.66
CA THR A 2 0.29 -1.35 17.39
C THR A 2 -0.11 -0.13 16.55
N PHE A 3 0.58 0.17 15.45
CA PHE A 3 0.26 1.35 14.61
C PHE A 3 -1.13 1.27 13.96
N ILE A 4 -1.57 0.08 13.56
CA ILE A 4 -2.92 -0.11 13.00
C ILE A 4 -3.98 0.22 14.07
N LEU A 5 -3.78 -0.27 15.29
CA LEU A 5 -4.70 0.01 16.41
C LEU A 5 -4.70 1.49 16.77
N ILE A 6 -3.55 2.14 16.80
CA ILE A 6 -3.44 3.59 17.03
C ILE A 6 -4.23 4.33 15.96
N TRP A 7 -3.96 4.05 14.67
CA TRP A 7 -4.66 4.71 13.57
C TRP A 7 -6.19 4.52 13.63
N ILE A 8 -6.70 3.30 13.75
CA ILE A 8 -8.15 3.03 13.79
C ILE A 8 -8.79 3.72 15.00
N THR A 9 -8.14 3.65 16.15
CA THR A 9 -8.66 4.27 17.38
C THR A 9 -8.68 5.79 17.25
N THR A 10 -7.62 6.41 16.75
CA THR A 10 -7.56 7.85 16.51
C THR A 10 -8.60 8.28 15.47
N PHE A 11 -8.71 7.58 14.34
CA PHE A 11 -9.69 7.88 13.30
C PHE A 11 -11.12 7.81 13.84
N LYS A 12 -11.49 6.71 14.50
CA LYS A 12 -12.85 6.51 15.02
C LYS A 12 -13.23 7.52 16.11
N ASN A 13 -12.25 8.01 16.87
CA ASN A 13 -12.48 8.97 17.94
C ASN A 13 -12.18 10.42 17.53
N ALA A 14 -11.80 10.69 16.29
CA ALA A 14 -11.44 12.02 15.84
C ALA A 14 -12.58 13.04 16.02
N TYR A 15 -13.83 12.59 15.91
CA TYR A 15 -15.01 13.44 16.15
C TYR A 15 -15.06 14.03 17.58
N ARG A 16 -14.39 13.40 18.56
CA ARG A 16 -14.35 13.84 19.97
C ARG A 16 -13.38 15.00 20.22
N ILE A 17 -12.51 15.32 19.27
CA ILE A 17 -11.58 16.45 19.40
C ILE A 17 -12.41 17.73 19.37
N ASP A 18 -12.28 18.58 20.38
CA ASP A 18 -13.05 19.82 20.47
C ASP A 18 -12.81 20.73 19.26
N ALA A 19 -13.85 21.32 18.69
CA ALA A 19 -13.74 22.13 17.48
C ALA A 19 -12.89 23.40 17.70
N SER A 20 -12.79 23.93 18.92
CA SER A 20 -12.01 25.13 19.26
C SER A 20 -10.49 24.94 19.13
N ILE A 21 -10.00 23.71 19.30
CA ILE A 21 -8.56 23.40 19.19
C ILE A 21 -8.18 22.87 17.81
N ARG A 22 -9.15 22.62 16.93
CA ARG A 22 -8.88 22.08 15.60
C ARG A 22 -8.39 23.17 14.64
N PRO A 23 -7.47 22.85 13.71
CA PRO A 23 -7.00 23.82 12.73
C PRO A 23 -8.11 24.34 11.82
N ARG A 24 -7.88 25.49 11.18
CA ARG A 24 -8.79 26.02 10.15
C ARG A 24 -8.86 25.09 8.94
N ILE A 25 -10.08 24.78 8.50
CA ILE A 25 -10.35 23.98 7.30
C ILE A 25 -9.95 24.76 6.04
N ARG A 26 -9.09 24.17 5.21
CA ARG A 26 -8.55 24.77 4.00
C ARG A 26 -9.29 24.29 2.76
N VAL A 27 -10.55 24.74 2.62
CA VAL A 27 -11.46 24.27 1.55
C VAL A 27 -10.93 24.51 0.13
N ASN A 28 -10.20 25.60 -0.12
CA ASN A 28 -9.69 25.96 -1.44
C ASN A 28 -8.30 25.40 -1.77
N TYR A 29 -7.58 24.83 -0.79
CA TYR A 29 -6.15 24.54 -0.96
C TYR A 29 -5.91 23.42 -1.97
N LEU A 30 -6.60 22.29 -1.83
CA LEU A 30 -6.38 21.13 -2.69
C LEU A 30 -6.79 21.37 -4.13
N GLU A 31 -7.93 22.03 -4.35
CA GLU A 31 -8.37 22.40 -5.69
C GLU A 31 -7.32 23.25 -6.41
N ARG A 32 -6.83 24.32 -5.77
CA ARG A 32 -5.79 25.18 -6.37
C ARG A 32 -4.49 24.43 -6.61
N ALA A 33 -4.08 23.57 -5.67
CA ALA A 33 -2.88 22.76 -5.81
C ALA A 33 -3.01 21.73 -6.94
N ASP A 34 -4.17 21.09 -7.06
CA ASP A 34 -4.47 20.13 -8.12
C ASP A 34 -4.44 20.80 -9.50
N HIS A 35 -5.08 21.96 -9.66
CA HIS A 35 -5.02 22.76 -10.89
C HIS A 35 -3.60 23.22 -11.22
N THR A 36 -2.86 23.72 -10.23
CA THR A 36 -1.46 24.16 -10.44
C THR A 36 -0.57 23.02 -10.93
N LEU A 37 -0.77 21.80 -10.42
CA LEU A 37 0.05 20.64 -10.74
C LEU A 37 -0.39 19.99 -12.06
N PHE A 38 -1.68 19.79 -12.26
CA PHE A 38 -2.20 18.91 -13.31
C PHE A 38 -2.78 19.63 -14.53
N ASP A 39 -3.07 20.93 -14.47
CA ASP A 39 -3.53 21.66 -15.66
C ASP A 39 -2.41 21.73 -16.70
N ILE A 40 -2.80 21.76 -17.98
CA ILE A 40 -1.88 21.81 -19.13
C ILE A 40 -1.34 23.24 -19.28
N THR A 41 -0.51 23.64 -18.33
CA THR A 41 0.26 24.88 -18.29
C THR A 41 1.74 24.55 -18.26
N PHE A 42 2.61 25.52 -18.58
CA PHE A 42 4.06 25.32 -18.47
C PHE A 42 4.46 24.85 -17.06
N THR A 43 3.92 25.51 -16.02
CA THR A 43 4.17 25.17 -14.62
C THR A 43 3.69 23.76 -14.28
N GLY A 44 2.47 23.40 -14.66
CA GLY A 44 1.92 22.07 -14.37
C GLY A 44 2.72 20.94 -15.04
N VAL A 45 3.06 21.11 -16.32
CA VAL A 45 3.89 20.14 -17.06
C VAL A 45 5.29 20.03 -16.44
N ALA A 46 5.91 21.15 -16.06
CA ALA A 46 7.21 21.14 -15.40
C ALA A 46 7.16 20.40 -14.04
N ILE A 47 6.15 20.64 -13.20
CA ILE A 47 5.99 19.94 -11.93
C ILE A 47 5.78 18.43 -12.15
N GLN A 48 4.92 18.03 -13.09
CA GLN A 48 4.70 16.62 -13.40
C GLN A 48 5.96 15.92 -13.89
N PHE A 49 6.76 16.58 -14.74
CA PHE A 49 8.05 16.06 -15.18
C PHE A 49 9.03 15.91 -14.01
N MET A 50 9.13 16.90 -13.13
CA MET A 50 9.99 16.82 -11.95
C MET A 50 9.57 15.69 -11.00
N LEU A 51 8.26 15.49 -10.79
CA LEU A 51 7.73 14.38 -10.01
C LEU A 51 8.02 13.02 -10.67
N SER A 52 7.95 12.96 -12.00
CA SER A 52 8.30 11.77 -12.78
C SER A 52 9.79 11.40 -12.61
N VAL A 53 10.68 12.38 -12.73
CA VAL A 53 12.13 12.22 -12.48
C VAL A 53 12.41 11.81 -11.04
N ALA A 54 11.72 12.41 -10.07
CA ALA A 54 11.85 12.05 -8.66
C ALA A 54 11.40 10.61 -8.40
N GLY A 55 10.26 10.19 -8.97
CA GLY A 55 9.75 8.82 -8.89
C GLY A 55 10.72 7.80 -9.49
N TYR A 56 11.25 8.08 -10.69
CA TYR A 56 12.28 7.26 -11.33
C TYR A 56 13.51 7.13 -10.43
N SER A 57 14.03 8.27 -9.97
CA SER A 57 15.26 8.35 -9.18
C SER A 57 15.12 7.62 -7.84
N TRP A 58 13.97 7.79 -7.17
CA TRP A 58 13.65 7.10 -5.92
C TRP A 58 13.67 5.57 -6.11
N MET A 59 12.93 5.06 -7.09
CA MET A 59 12.84 3.62 -7.33
C MET A 59 14.18 3.06 -7.83
N TYR A 60 14.94 3.83 -8.61
CA TYR A 60 16.28 3.43 -9.06
C TYR A 60 17.27 3.37 -7.90
N ALA A 61 17.23 4.35 -6.99
CA ALA A 61 18.06 4.35 -5.79
C ALA A 61 17.73 3.16 -4.87
N LEU A 62 16.44 2.80 -4.78
CA LEU A 62 15.98 1.70 -3.93
C LEU A 62 16.31 0.32 -4.50
N THR A 63 16.10 0.12 -5.80
CA THR A 63 16.12 -1.21 -6.45
C THR A 63 17.30 -1.44 -7.40
N ARG A 64 17.92 -0.37 -7.91
CA ARG A 64 18.89 -0.39 -9.03
C ARG A 64 18.34 -0.97 -10.33
N ARG A 65 17.01 -0.99 -10.52
CA ARG A 65 16.33 -1.58 -11.69
C ARG A 65 15.61 -0.53 -12.53
N SER A 66 16.17 -0.16 -13.68
CA SER A 66 15.61 0.87 -14.58
C SER A 66 14.16 0.58 -15.02
N LYS A 67 13.82 -0.67 -15.32
CA LYS A 67 12.46 -1.06 -15.75
C LYS A 67 11.40 -0.78 -14.67
N LEU A 68 11.72 -1.02 -13.40
CA LEU A 68 10.82 -0.70 -12.28
C LEU A 68 10.77 0.80 -12.03
N SER A 69 11.90 1.49 -12.22
CA SER A 69 11.97 2.95 -12.12
C SER A 69 11.09 3.67 -13.13
N ILE A 70 10.96 3.14 -14.35
CA ILE A 70 10.02 3.69 -15.34
C ILE A 70 8.59 3.67 -14.78
N LEU A 71 8.16 2.57 -14.15
CA LEU A 71 6.82 2.47 -13.58
C LEU A 71 6.57 3.53 -12.49
N ALA A 72 7.57 3.81 -11.65
CA ALA A 72 7.50 4.84 -10.62
C ALA A 72 7.49 6.28 -11.18
N ALA A 73 7.86 6.47 -12.44
CA ALA A 73 7.84 7.77 -13.12
C ALA A 73 6.47 8.11 -13.73
N LEU A 74 5.61 7.12 -13.95
CA LEU A 74 4.31 7.27 -14.62
C LEU A 74 3.17 7.94 -13.81
N PRO A 75 3.11 7.88 -12.46
CA PRO A 75 1.92 8.29 -11.70
C PRO A 75 1.35 9.69 -12.03
N PRO A 76 2.14 10.77 -12.18
CA PRO A 76 1.59 12.08 -12.51
C PRO A 76 0.82 12.08 -13.84
N PHE A 77 1.32 11.38 -14.85
CA PHE A 77 0.67 11.30 -16.17
C PHE A 77 -0.53 10.35 -16.18
N LEU A 78 -0.43 9.20 -15.49
CA LEU A 78 -1.53 8.26 -15.38
C LEU A 78 -2.73 8.89 -14.68
N LEU A 79 -2.53 9.73 -13.66
CA LEU A 79 -3.61 10.45 -13.00
C LEU A 79 -4.36 11.40 -13.92
N ASN A 80 -3.67 12.04 -14.88
CA ASN A 80 -4.33 12.84 -15.91
C ASN A 80 -5.17 11.98 -16.85
N ILE A 81 -4.65 10.83 -17.29
CA ILE A 81 -5.40 9.89 -18.14
C ILE A 81 -6.65 9.38 -17.41
N LEU A 82 -6.51 8.97 -16.13
CA LEU A 82 -7.64 8.50 -15.33
C LEU A 82 -8.68 9.60 -15.15
N TYR A 83 -8.26 10.84 -14.88
CA TYR A 83 -9.14 11.98 -14.68
C TYR A 83 -10.03 12.26 -15.90
N LEU A 84 -9.49 12.14 -17.13
CA LEU A 84 -10.28 12.32 -18.36
C LEU A 84 -11.49 11.37 -18.44
N GLY A 85 -11.34 10.14 -17.93
CA GLY A 85 -12.42 9.17 -17.89
C GLY A 85 -13.50 9.45 -16.84
N THR A 86 -13.31 10.44 -15.97
CA THR A 86 -14.20 10.66 -14.83
C THR A 86 -15.44 11.52 -15.12
N HIS A 87 -15.47 12.18 -16.27
CA HIS A 87 -16.54 13.12 -16.62
C HIS A 87 -17.81 12.45 -17.17
N SER A 88 -17.71 11.20 -17.65
CA SER A 88 -18.84 10.45 -18.20
C SER A 88 -19.52 9.63 -17.09
N LEU A 89 -20.63 10.13 -16.55
CA LEU A 89 -21.36 9.46 -15.47
C LEU A 89 -22.36 8.44 -16.02
N CYS A 90 -22.27 7.18 -15.59
CA CYS A 90 -23.27 6.17 -15.91
C CYS A 90 -23.39 5.09 -14.83
N ALA A 91 -24.53 4.42 -14.77
CA ALA A 91 -24.83 3.42 -13.73
C ALA A 91 -23.81 2.25 -13.73
N ALA A 92 -23.38 1.79 -14.90
CA ALA A 92 -22.39 0.73 -15.00
C ALA A 92 -21.05 1.14 -14.39
N LEU A 93 -20.62 2.38 -14.65
CA LEU A 93 -19.37 2.93 -14.11
C LEU A 93 -19.50 3.25 -12.61
N ASP A 94 -20.68 3.64 -12.14
CA ASP A 94 -20.98 3.79 -10.72
C ASP A 94 -20.79 2.47 -9.97
N VAL A 95 -21.36 1.36 -10.46
CA VAL A 95 -21.19 0.03 -9.86
C VAL A 95 -19.74 -0.45 -9.96
N PHE A 96 -19.08 -0.23 -11.10
CA PHE A 96 -17.69 -0.62 -11.30
C PHE A 96 -16.75 0.10 -10.33
N THR A 97 -16.88 1.42 -10.18
CA THR A 97 -16.04 2.20 -9.26
C THR A 97 -16.36 1.90 -7.80
N TRP A 98 -17.63 1.68 -7.49
CA TRP A 98 -18.07 1.23 -6.18
C TRP A 98 -17.43 -0.10 -5.75
N MET A 99 -17.30 -1.07 -6.65
CA MET A 99 -16.69 -2.36 -6.30
C MET A 99 -15.26 -2.19 -5.77
N SER A 100 -14.46 -1.33 -6.40
CA SER A 100 -13.12 -1.00 -5.88
C SER A 100 -13.21 -0.22 -4.57
N TYR A 101 -13.95 0.90 -4.58
CA TYR A 101 -13.97 1.87 -3.49
C TYR A 101 -14.65 1.34 -2.22
N GLY A 102 -15.84 0.78 -2.36
CA GLY A 102 -16.74 0.41 -1.26
C GLY A 102 -16.59 -1.03 -0.79
N VAL A 103 -15.97 -1.92 -1.57
CA VAL A 103 -15.85 -3.34 -1.23
C VAL A 103 -14.39 -3.78 -1.16
N ILE A 104 -13.68 -3.77 -2.29
CA ILE A 104 -12.33 -4.33 -2.40
C ILE A 104 -11.36 -3.58 -1.49
N HIS A 105 -11.49 -2.25 -1.37
CA HIS A 105 -10.65 -1.44 -0.49
C HIS A 105 -10.58 -1.94 0.96
N PHE A 106 -11.70 -2.40 1.53
CA PHE A 106 -11.74 -2.83 2.92
C PHE A 106 -11.16 -4.24 3.13
N ILE A 107 -11.25 -5.10 2.11
CA ILE A 107 -10.76 -6.48 2.18
C ILE A 107 -9.32 -6.64 1.67
N SER A 108 -8.84 -5.74 0.81
CA SER A 108 -7.57 -5.88 0.12
C SER A 108 -6.35 -5.98 1.04
N PRO A 109 -6.25 -5.25 2.18
CA PRO A 109 -5.10 -5.39 3.06
C PRO A 109 -5.04 -6.77 3.74
N PHE A 110 -6.21 -7.34 4.05
CA PHE A 110 -6.31 -8.68 4.63
C PHE A 110 -5.95 -9.77 3.62
N LEU A 111 -6.45 -9.64 2.38
CA LEU A 111 -6.08 -10.54 1.29
C LEU A 111 -4.58 -10.46 0.97
N ALA A 112 -4.01 -9.26 0.93
CA ALA A 112 -2.57 -9.07 0.74
C ALA A 112 -1.77 -9.68 1.90
N ALA A 113 -2.15 -9.44 3.16
CA ALA A 113 -1.49 -10.03 4.32
C ALA A 113 -1.55 -11.56 4.31
N PHE A 114 -2.71 -12.14 3.99
CA PHE A 114 -2.87 -13.59 3.89
C PHE A 114 -2.03 -14.18 2.75
N TRP A 115 -2.03 -13.53 1.59
CA TRP A 115 -1.18 -13.95 0.46
C TRP A 115 0.31 -13.89 0.81
N LEU A 116 0.77 -12.79 1.43
CA LEU A 116 2.15 -12.64 1.88
C LEU A 116 2.52 -13.70 2.93
N TRP A 117 1.59 -14.04 3.83
CA TRP A 117 1.81 -15.08 4.83
C TRP A 117 2.02 -16.44 4.19
N LEU A 118 1.20 -16.77 3.19
CA LEU A 118 1.32 -18.02 2.45
C LEU A 118 2.63 -18.09 1.68
N PHE A 119 2.95 -17.07 0.87
CA PHE A 119 3.93 -17.20 -0.20
C PHE A 119 5.24 -16.43 0.00
N ALA A 120 5.27 -15.38 0.83
CA ALA A 120 6.47 -14.59 1.06
C ALA A 120 7.32 -15.14 2.23
N SER A 121 8.55 -14.64 2.34
CA SER A 121 9.51 -14.99 3.39
C SER A 121 8.90 -14.79 4.79
N PRO A 122 9.19 -15.69 5.77
CA PRO A 122 8.75 -15.52 7.14
C PRO A 122 9.04 -14.12 7.70
N GLY A 123 8.02 -13.50 8.30
CA GLY A 123 8.09 -12.16 8.90
C GLY A 123 7.78 -10.99 7.95
N VAL A 124 7.72 -11.19 6.62
CA VAL A 124 7.34 -10.14 5.65
C VAL A 124 5.96 -9.56 5.96
N VAL A 125 5.00 -10.39 6.39
CA VAL A 125 3.65 -9.96 6.79
C VAL A 125 3.69 -8.96 7.95
N SER A 126 4.62 -9.16 8.89
CA SER A 126 4.82 -8.21 9.98
C SER A 126 5.28 -6.88 9.42
N ILE A 127 6.29 -6.87 8.54
CA ILE A 127 6.76 -5.64 7.90
C ILE A 127 5.66 -4.96 7.08
N PHE A 128 4.81 -5.73 6.40
CA PHE A 128 3.60 -5.21 5.74
C PHE A 128 2.67 -4.53 6.73
N ALA A 129 2.35 -5.18 7.86
CA ALA A 129 1.45 -4.60 8.87
C ALA A 129 2.03 -3.34 9.54
N TRP A 130 3.35 -3.28 9.75
CA TRP A 130 4.02 -2.07 10.25
C TRP A 130 4.00 -0.96 9.21
N THR A 131 4.35 -1.26 7.97
CA THR A 131 4.33 -0.28 6.86
C THR A 131 2.92 0.28 6.68
N PHE A 132 1.93 -0.60 6.64
CA PHE A 132 0.52 -0.26 6.51
C PHE A 132 0.03 0.59 7.69
N GLY A 133 0.40 0.25 8.92
CA GLY A 133 0.02 1.03 10.10
C GLY A 133 0.66 2.42 10.13
N ILE A 134 1.97 2.52 9.85
CA ILE A 134 2.70 3.80 9.91
C ILE A 134 2.22 4.78 8.85
N GLN A 135 2.05 4.36 7.58
CA GLN A 135 1.52 5.26 6.54
C GLN A 135 0.15 5.81 6.91
N ASN A 136 -0.67 5.00 7.58
CA ASN A 136 -2.00 5.37 8.03
C ASN A 136 -1.96 6.34 9.22
N CYS A 137 -1.05 6.12 10.17
CA CYS A 137 -0.74 7.07 11.24
C CYS A 137 -0.28 8.43 10.67
N LEU A 138 0.58 8.44 9.65
CA LEU A 138 0.98 9.67 8.99
C LEU A 138 -0.21 10.36 8.30
N GLY A 139 -1.07 9.58 7.63
CA GLY A 139 -2.29 10.08 6.99
C GLY A 139 -3.23 10.76 8.00
N ILE A 140 -3.56 10.09 9.10
CA ILE A 140 -4.44 10.66 10.14
C ILE A 140 -3.84 11.89 10.81
N ILE A 141 -2.52 11.90 11.07
CA ILE A 141 -1.82 13.09 11.58
C ILE A 141 -1.98 14.27 10.59
N THR A 142 -1.88 13.99 9.29
CA THR A 142 -2.05 15.00 8.24
C THR A 142 -3.50 15.48 8.18
N HIS A 143 -4.49 14.57 8.24
CA HIS A 143 -5.91 14.93 8.24
C HIS A 143 -6.29 15.83 9.43
N LEU A 144 -5.71 15.58 10.61
CA LEU A 144 -5.98 16.35 11.82
C LEU A 144 -5.25 17.70 11.83
N SER A 145 -4.02 17.77 11.32
CA SER A 145 -3.21 19.00 11.31
C SER A 145 -3.49 19.91 10.09
N PHE A 146 -3.93 19.32 8.98
CA PHE A 146 -4.14 19.97 7.70
C PHE A 146 -5.49 19.57 7.08
N PRO A 147 -6.62 19.97 7.70
CA PRO A 147 -7.95 19.64 7.21
C PRO A 147 -8.23 20.32 5.87
N THR A 148 -8.65 19.53 4.89
CA THR A 148 -8.83 19.91 3.48
C THR A 148 -10.10 19.31 2.88
N ALA A 149 -10.70 20.01 1.92
CA ALA A 149 -11.94 19.57 1.28
C ALA A 149 -11.68 18.76 0.01
N ALA A 150 -12.47 17.71 -0.17
CA ALA A 150 -12.52 16.90 -1.39
C ALA A 150 -13.47 17.52 -2.44
N PRO A 151 -13.45 17.04 -3.70
CA PRO A 151 -14.22 17.64 -4.80
C PRO A 151 -15.74 17.69 -4.58
N TRP A 152 -16.29 16.75 -3.81
CA TRP A 152 -17.72 16.73 -3.47
C TRP A 152 -18.20 17.99 -2.75
N TYR A 153 -17.30 18.69 -2.05
CA TYR A 153 -17.66 19.90 -1.29
C TYR A 153 -18.11 21.01 -2.24
N GLY A 154 -17.38 21.23 -3.34
CA GLY A 154 -17.77 22.17 -4.38
C GLY A 154 -19.04 21.76 -5.11
N ASP A 155 -19.21 20.45 -5.39
CA ASP A 155 -20.43 19.94 -6.04
C ASP A 155 -21.69 20.19 -5.18
N GLN A 156 -21.55 20.13 -3.86
CA GLN A 156 -22.67 20.23 -2.93
C GLN A 156 -22.98 21.66 -2.49
N TYR A 157 -21.95 22.50 -2.33
CA TYR A 157 -22.09 23.84 -1.75
C TYR A 157 -21.85 24.99 -2.73
N GLY A 158 -21.38 24.70 -3.94
CA GLY A 158 -21.17 25.70 -4.98
C GLY A 158 -19.93 26.58 -4.79
N TYR A 159 -19.68 27.43 -5.79
CA TYR A 159 -18.53 28.33 -5.87
C TYR A 159 -18.94 29.80 -5.80
N PRO A 160 -18.17 30.69 -5.13
CA PRO A 160 -16.95 30.40 -4.37
C PRO A 160 -17.21 29.51 -3.14
N LEU A 161 -16.26 28.63 -2.81
CA LEU A 161 -16.44 27.65 -1.75
C LEU A 161 -16.72 28.33 -0.40
N PRO A 162 -17.80 27.96 0.32
CA PRO A 162 -18.07 28.53 1.63
C PRO A 162 -17.00 28.10 2.65
N THR A 163 -16.91 28.83 3.75
CA THR A 163 -15.99 28.49 4.83
C THR A 163 -16.42 27.18 5.49
N GLY A 164 -15.54 26.18 5.48
CA GLY A 164 -15.78 24.91 6.15
C GLY A 164 -15.85 25.07 7.67
N ASN A 165 -16.72 24.30 8.33
CA ASN A 165 -16.82 24.23 9.78
C ASN A 165 -16.98 22.76 10.24
N TYR A 166 -16.66 22.47 11.50
CA TYR A 166 -16.65 21.10 12.03
C TYR A 166 -18.04 20.52 12.38
N SER A 167 -19.13 21.29 12.22
CA SER A 167 -20.50 20.76 12.33
C SER A 167 -21.07 20.29 10.99
N MET A 168 -20.37 20.52 9.88
CA MET A 168 -20.79 20.01 8.57
C MET A 168 -20.76 18.48 8.54
N PRO A 169 -21.85 17.81 8.10
CA PRO A 169 -21.88 16.36 7.99
C PRO A 169 -21.01 15.87 6.84
N GLY A 170 -20.58 14.61 6.90
CA GLY A 170 -19.93 13.97 5.77
C GLY A 170 -20.89 13.74 4.60
N SER A 171 -20.33 13.63 3.40
CA SER A 171 -21.10 13.43 2.16
C SER A 171 -20.77 12.08 1.52
N ALA A 172 -21.80 11.38 1.06
CA ALA A 172 -21.63 10.18 0.24
C ALA A 172 -21.09 10.49 -1.17
N ALA A 173 -21.12 11.76 -1.58
CA ALA A 173 -20.64 12.22 -2.88
C ALA A 173 -21.22 11.38 -4.03
N GLY A 174 -20.38 10.91 -4.97
CA GLY A 174 -20.80 10.09 -6.09
C GLY A 174 -21.47 8.77 -5.70
N LEU A 175 -21.29 8.26 -4.48
CA LEU A 175 -21.91 7.02 -4.02
C LEU A 175 -23.44 7.13 -3.88
N VAL A 176 -23.99 8.35 -3.86
CA VAL A 176 -25.45 8.54 -3.93
C VAL A 176 -26.03 7.92 -5.20
N ARG A 177 -25.27 7.92 -6.31
CA ARG A 177 -25.70 7.26 -7.55
C ARG A 177 -25.70 5.74 -7.42
N VAL A 178 -24.75 5.19 -6.66
CA VAL A 178 -24.69 3.75 -6.37
C VAL A 178 -25.86 3.31 -5.51
N ASP A 179 -26.17 4.06 -4.46
CA ASP A 179 -27.35 3.85 -3.62
C ASP A 179 -28.63 3.81 -4.47
N LYS A 180 -28.75 4.71 -5.46
CA LYS A 180 -29.87 4.71 -6.42
C LYS A 180 -29.93 3.45 -7.29
N VAL A 181 -28.78 2.95 -7.77
CA VAL A 181 -28.72 1.73 -8.58
C VAL A 181 -29.08 0.50 -7.77
N LEU A 182 -28.65 0.43 -6.50
CA LEU A 182 -28.89 -0.71 -5.61
C LEU A 182 -30.25 -0.64 -4.89
N GLY A 183 -30.95 0.49 -4.94
CA GLY A 183 -32.17 0.71 -4.17
C GLY A 183 -31.92 0.79 -2.65
N THR A 184 -30.74 1.27 -2.25
CA THR A 184 -30.29 1.32 -0.84
C THR A 184 -30.03 2.76 -0.39
N HIS A 185 -29.83 2.94 0.92
CA HIS A 185 -29.34 4.20 1.51
C HIS A 185 -28.08 3.98 2.37
N ILE A 186 -27.34 2.90 2.10
CA ILE A 186 -26.23 2.45 2.95
C ILE A 186 -25.12 3.50 2.96
N TYR A 187 -24.74 4.03 1.80
CA TYR A 187 -23.64 4.98 1.71
C TYR A 187 -24.03 6.36 2.19
N GLN A 188 -25.24 6.82 1.88
CA GLN A 188 -25.77 8.05 2.46
C GLN A 188 -25.74 8.05 4.00
N ASN A 189 -26.09 6.93 4.63
CA ASN A 189 -26.08 6.82 6.09
C ASN A 189 -24.65 6.67 6.66
N ALA A 190 -23.80 5.86 6.02
CA ALA A 190 -22.43 5.64 6.47
C ALA A 190 -21.59 6.92 6.45
N PHE A 191 -21.70 7.73 5.39
CA PHE A 191 -20.87 8.93 5.24
C PHE A 191 -21.32 10.10 6.11
N LYS A 192 -22.61 10.20 6.45
CA LYS A 192 -23.08 11.20 7.44
C LYS A 192 -22.37 11.05 8.80
N ALA A 193 -22.00 9.83 9.15
CA ALA A 193 -21.30 9.50 10.39
C ALA A 193 -19.75 9.55 10.27
N SER A 194 -19.20 10.12 9.19
CA SER A 194 -17.75 10.17 8.98
C SER A 194 -17.06 10.99 10.09
N PRO A 195 -16.09 10.42 10.83
CA PRO A 195 -15.37 11.15 11.88
C PRO A 195 -14.50 12.31 11.38
N LEU A 196 -14.12 12.28 10.08
CA LEU A 196 -13.19 13.22 9.45
C LEU A 196 -13.70 13.64 8.08
N VAL A 197 -14.62 14.61 8.09
CA VAL A 197 -15.24 15.15 6.88
C VAL A 197 -14.22 15.85 5.97
N PHE A 198 -13.26 16.57 6.55
CA PHE A 198 -12.23 17.32 5.83
C PHE A 198 -10.85 16.63 5.85
N GLY A 199 -10.83 15.31 5.71
CA GLY A 199 -9.61 14.48 5.65
C GLY A 199 -9.24 14.04 4.23
N ALA A 200 -9.32 14.94 3.24
CA ALA A 200 -9.09 14.56 1.83
C ALA A 200 -7.63 14.19 1.53
N PHE A 201 -6.66 15.01 1.97
CA PHE A 201 -5.24 14.80 1.70
C PHE A 201 -4.46 14.27 2.90
N PRO A 202 -3.63 13.22 2.76
CA PRO A 202 -3.47 12.39 1.56
C PRO A 202 -4.59 11.35 1.44
N SER A 203 -4.74 10.76 0.26
CA SER A 203 -5.69 9.68 0.06
C SER A 203 -5.20 8.37 0.68
N LEU A 204 -5.86 7.92 1.75
CA LEU A 204 -5.62 6.61 2.34
C LEU A 204 -6.04 5.46 1.40
N HIS A 205 -7.07 5.66 0.57
CA HIS A 205 -7.43 4.73 -0.50
C HIS A 205 -6.27 4.48 -1.47
N GLY A 206 -5.60 5.57 -1.89
CA GLY A 206 -4.39 5.52 -2.70
C GLY A 206 -3.24 4.82 -1.96
N ALA A 207 -3.02 5.16 -0.68
CA ALA A 207 -1.96 4.56 0.12
C ALA A 207 -2.14 3.03 0.34
N PHE A 208 -3.37 2.54 0.51
CA PHE A 208 -3.64 1.11 0.73
C PHE A 208 -3.34 0.30 -0.52
N SER A 209 -3.88 0.75 -1.66
CA SER A 209 -3.68 0.09 -2.94
C SER A 209 -2.20 0.06 -3.32
N CYS A 210 -1.47 1.16 -3.11
CA CYS A 210 -0.02 1.22 -3.33
C CYS A 210 0.75 0.28 -2.39
N CYS A 211 0.41 0.25 -1.11
CA CYS A 211 1.09 -0.62 -0.14
C CYS A 211 0.89 -2.11 -0.47
N CYS A 212 -0.34 -2.50 -0.84
CA CYS A 212 -0.61 -3.86 -1.28
C CYS A 212 0.21 -4.18 -2.54
N PHE A 213 0.22 -3.27 -3.52
CA PHE A 213 1.00 -3.42 -4.75
C PHE A 213 2.50 -3.59 -4.46
N PHE A 214 3.13 -2.69 -3.70
CA PHE A 214 4.58 -2.75 -3.44
C PHE A 214 5.03 -4.06 -2.81
N PHE A 215 4.27 -4.59 -1.85
CA PHE A 215 4.62 -5.85 -1.22
C PHE A 215 4.39 -7.05 -2.12
N ILE A 216 3.22 -7.16 -2.76
CA ILE A 216 2.91 -8.35 -3.58
C ILE A 216 3.73 -8.36 -4.87
N ALA A 217 3.94 -7.19 -5.51
CA ALA A 217 4.74 -7.08 -6.72
C ALA A 217 6.20 -7.50 -6.52
N ARG A 218 6.72 -7.42 -5.27
CA ARG A 218 8.05 -7.94 -4.93
C ARG A 218 8.18 -9.45 -5.11
N TYR A 219 7.10 -10.20 -4.88
CA TYR A 219 7.11 -11.67 -4.84
C TYR A 219 6.29 -12.34 -5.95
N SER A 220 5.57 -11.56 -6.78
CA SER A 220 4.76 -12.13 -7.86
C SER A 220 4.58 -11.18 -9.02
N ARG A 221 5.00 -11.61 -10.22
CA ARG A 221 4.78 -10.87 -11.48
C ARG A 221 3.29 -10.81 -11.83
N ARG A 222 2.56 -11.92 -11.62
CA ARG A 222 1.09 -11.94 -11.80
C ARG A 222 0.41 -11.03 -10.79
N GLY A 223 0.83 -11.09 -9.53
CA GLY A 223 0.36 -10.18 -8.49
C GLY A 223 0.65 -8.72 -8.80
N ALA A 224 1.80 -8.40 -9.40
CA ALA A 224 2.13 -7.06 -9.86
C ALA A 224 1.14 -6.55 -10.92
N PHE A 225 0.79 -7.34 -11.94
CA PHE A 225 -0.21 -6.92 -12.93
C PHE A 225 -1.61 -6.74 -12.30
N MET A 226 -2.04 -7.69 -11.48
CA MET A 226 -3.36 -7.63 -10.83
C MET A 226 -3.48 -6.43 -9.90
N LEU A 227 -2.48 -6.19 -9.05
CA LEU A 227 -2.51 -5.07 -8.12
C LEU A 227 -2.15 -3.73 -8.78
N GLY A 228 -1.40 -3.73 -9.88
CA GLY A 228 -1.21 -2.55 -10.71
C GLY A 228 -2.53 -2.07 -11.31
N PHE A 229 -3.34 -3.00 -11.85
CA PHE A 229 -4.71 -2.69 -12.26
C PHE A 229 -5.55 -2.19 -11.09
N TYR A 230 -5.49 -2.85 -9.93
CA TYR A 230 -6.23 -2.41 -8.74
C TYR A 230 -5.84 -1.00 -8.28
N VAL A 231 -4.56 -0.63 -8.32
CA VAL A 231 -4.12 0.74 -8.00
C VAL A 231 -4.80 1.75 -8.93
N LEU A 232 -4.74 1.53 -10.24
CA LEU A 232 -5.35 2.44 -11.22
C LEU A 232 -6.87 2.48 -11.06
N TRP A 233 -7.51 1.33 -10.82
CA TRP A 233 -8.94 1.23 -10.60
C TRP A 233 -9.38 1.95 -9.32
N GLN A 234 -8.64 1.79 -8.22
CA GLN A 234 -8.92 2.46 -6.95
C GLN A 234 -8.76 3.99 -7.09
N TRP A 235 -7.70 4.43 -7.76
CA TRP A 235 -7.43 5.85 -8.03
C TRP A 235 -8.54 6.46 -8.88
N PHE A 236 -8.86 5.84 -10.01
CA PHE A 236 -9.98 6.24 -10.85
C PHE A 236 -11.28 6.33 -10.06
N SER A 237 -11.59 5.29 -9.27
CA SER A 237 -12.83 5.21 -8.49
C SER A 237 -12.96 6.37 -7.51
N THR A 238 -11.88 6.73 -6.81
CA THR A 238 -11.92 7.82 -5.84
C THR A 238 -12.14 9.20 -6.47
N VAL A 239 -11.60 9.44 -7.66
CA VAL A 239 -11.79 10.69 -8.41
C VAL A 239 -13.18 10.73 -9.04
N TYR A 240 -13.59 9.64 -9.69
CA TYR A 240 -14.92 9.50 -10.31
C TYR A 240 -16.07 9.65 -9.29
N LEU A 241 -15.89 9.12 -8.08
CA LEU A 241 -16.86 9.26 -6.99
C LEU A 241 -16.73 10.59 -6.23
N ARG A 242 -15.86 11.51 -6.69
CA ARG A 242 -15.66 12.87 -6.15
C ARG A 242 -15.14 12.92 -4.70
N HIS A 243 -14.47 11.86 -4.26
CA HIS A 243 -13.90 11.75 -2.91
C HIS A 243 -12.47 12.25 -2.80
N HIS A 244 -11.74 12.34 -3.90
CA HIS A 244 -10.35 12.77 -3.90
C HIS A 244 -9.98 13.57 -5.15
N TRP A 245 -9.11 14.56 -4.96
CA TRP A 245 -8.35 15.20 -6.04
C TRP A 245 -7.22 14.26 -6.50
N ARG A 246 -6.64 14.51 -7.68
CA ARG A 246 -5.50 13.73 -8.19
C ARG A 246 -4.29 13.88 -7.27
N ILE A 247 -4.08 15.08 -6.73
CA ILE A 247 -2.96 15.36 -5.81
C ILE A 247 -3.04 14.54 -4.52
N ASP A 248 -4.24 14.19 -4.05
CA ASP A 248 -4.45 13.35 -2.86
C ASP A 248 -3.88 11.95 -3.07
N LEU A 249 -4.02 11.42 -4.29
CA LEU A 249 -3.53 10.10 -4.67
C LEU A 249 -2.00 10.07 -4.80
N LEU A 250 -1.39 11.15 -5.30
CA LEU A 250 0.07 11.30 -5.24
C LEU A 250 0.56 11.37 -3.79
N GLY A 251 -0.13 12.10 -2.91
CA GLY A 251 0.19 12.12 -1.48
C GLY A 251 0.13 10.73 -0.85
N GLY A 252 -0.91 9.95 -1.16
CA GLY A 252 -1.06 8.58 -0.69
C GLY A 252 0.05 7.65 -1.20
N LEU A 253 0.40 7.76 -2.48
CA LEU A 253 1.54 7.06 -3.07
C LEU A 253 2.84 7.40 -2.35
N ILE A 254 3.12 8.70 -2.13
CA ILE A 254 4.34 9.18 -1.47
C ILE A 254 4.45 8.63 -0.05
N TYR A 255 3.36 8.62 0.72
CA TYR A 255 3.37 8.09 2.08
C TYR A 255 3.66 6.59 2.08
N SER A 256 3.02 5.85 1.18
CA SER A 256 3.26 4.42 1.04
C SER A 256 4.70 4.11 0.61
N ALA A 257 5.20 4.84 -0.38
CA ALA A 257 6.56 4.74 -0.91
C ALA A 257 7.61 5.06 0.15
N PHE A 258 7.40 6.13 0.92
CA PHE A 258 8.29 6.55 2.00
C PHE A 258 8.44 5.45 3.05
N VAL A 259 7.32 4.96 3.60
CA VAL A 259 7.38 3.94 4.66
C VAL A 259 7.89 2.60 4.12
N PHE A 260 7.52 2.21 2.90
CA PHE A 260 8.07 1.02 2.24
C PHE A 260 9.60 1.12 2.11
N SER A 261 10.13 2.29 1.78
CA SER A 261 11.58 2.52 1.63
C SER A 261 12.34 2.36 2.94
N ILE A 262 11.74 2.76 4.07
CA ILE A 262 12.33 2.57 5.42
C ILE A 262 12.58 1.08 5.69
N PHE A 263 11.64 0.22 5.31
CA PHE A 263 11.72 -1.22 5.57
C PHE A 263 12.35 -2.04 4.45
N TYR A 264 12.72 -1.43 3.33
CA TYR A 264 13.19 -2.17 2.15
C TYR A 264 14.42 -3.04 2.43
N ARG A 265 15.40 -2.52 3.18
CA ARG A 265 16.60 -3.30 3.58
C ARG A 265 16.25 -4.49 4.48
N SER A 266 15.26 -4.33 5.36
CA SER A 266 14.78 -5.42 6.21
C SER A 266 14.14 -6.53 5.38
N LEU A 267 13.36 -6.18 4.36
CA LEU A 267 12.79 -7.15 3.42
C LEU A 267 13.89 -7.93 2.69
N GLN A 268 14.94 -7.26 2.19
CA GLN A 268 16.07 -7.94 1.55
C GLN A 268 16.78 -8.93 2.49
N ARG A 269 16.94 -8.58 3.78
CA ARG A 269 17.54 -9.48 4.77
C ARG A 269 16.65 -10.70 5.02
N MET A 270 15.33 -10.51 5.12
CA MET A 270 14.37 -11.61 5.29
C MET A 270 14.39 -12.56 4.09
N ASP A 271 14.42 -12.00 2.88
CA ASP A 271 14.46 -12.78 1.64
C ASP A 271 15.74 -13.62 1.52
N LYS A 272 16.89 -13.06 1.92
CA LYS A 272 18.16 -13.79 1.99
C LYS A 272 18.13 -14.89 3.05
N ALA A 273 17.61 -14.61 4.24
CA ALA A 273 17.49 -15.61 5.30
C ALA A 273 16.58 -16.78 4.90
N PHE A 274 15.51 -16.50 4.14
CA PHE A 274 14.64 -17.52 3.58
C PHE A 274 15.32 -18.34 2.49
N ALA A 275 16.02 -17.70 1.55
CA ALA A 275 16.77 -18.39 0.50
C ALA A 275 17.88 -19.30 1.04
N LEU A 276 18.52 -18.92 2.16
CA LEU A 276 19.53 -19.74 2.85
C LEU A 276 18.94 -20.81 3.78
N GLY A 277 17.60 -20.88 3.90
CA GLY A 277 16.91 -21.84 4.77
C GLY A 277 17.01 -21.55 6.27
N VAL A 278 17.50 -20.37 6.65
CA VAL A 278 17.71 -19.98 8.06
C VAL A 278 16.38 -19.61 8.75
N SER A 279 15.46 -18.97 8.03
CA SER A 279 14.19 -18.50 8.60
C SER A 279 13.09 -19.58 8.71
N GLY A 280 13.36 -20.81 8.25
CA GLY A 280 12.35 -21.85 8.06
C GLY A 280 11.42 -21.61 6.87
N GLY A 281 10.45 -22.50 6.68
CA GLY A 281 9.49 -22.44 5.56
C GLY A 281 8.46 -21.31 5.69
N ASN A 282 7.90 -20.86 4.56
CA ASN A 282 6.79 -19.90 4.49
C ASN A 282 5.45 -20.53 4.92
N GLY A 283 4.34 -19.79 4.84
CA GLY A 283 3.04 -20.24 5.36
C GLY A 283 2.55 -21.54 4.73
N TRP A 284 2.61 -21.68 3.41
CA TRP A 284 2.14 -22.91 2.76
C TRP A 284 3.08 -24.09 3.05
N GLN A 285 4.39 -23.86 3.10
CA GLN A 285 5.37 -24.90 3.44
C GLN A 285 5.11 -25.46 4.84
N ARG A 286 4.85 -24.60 5.82
CA ARG A 286 4.54 -25.02 7.20
C ARG A 286 3.16 -25.66 7.33
N LEU A 287 2.17 -25.21 6.56
CA LEU A 287 0.79 -25.71 6.68
C LEU A 287 0.61 -27.09 6.06
N PHE A 288 1.33 -27.36 4.96
CA PHE A 288 1.15 -28.59 4.18
C PHE A 288 2.31 -29.57 4.31
N GLU A 289 3.26 -29.34 5.20
CA GLU A 289 4.39 -30.25 5.47
C GLU A 289 3.90 -31.69 5.73
N GLY A 290 4.43 -32.65 4.97
CA GLY A 290 4.08 -34.07 5.10
C GLY A 290 2.69 -34.45 4.55
N THR A 291 1.99 -33.54 3.87
CA THR A 291 0.67 -33.79 3.29
C THR A 291 0.72 -33.99 1.78
N ARG A 292 -0.31 -34.62 1.20
CA ARG A 292 -0.45 -34.75 -0.27
C ARG A 292 -0.50 -33.38 -0.99
N LEU A 293 -0.93 -32.33 -0.30
CA LEU A 293 -1.01 -30.98 -0.84
C LEU A 293 0.38 -30.37 -1.04
N GLN A 294 1.41 -30.81 -0.29
CA GLN A 294 2.79 -30.37 -0.47
C GLN A 294 3.25 -30.56 -1.92
N HIS A 295 3.02 -31.76 -2.48
CA HIS A 295 3.40 -32.10 -3.85
C HIS A 295 2.75 -31.21 -4.92
N ALA A 296 1.54 -30.69 -4.66
CA ALA A 296 0.85 -29.77 -5.58
C ALA A 296 1.45 -28.36 -5.59
N PHE A 297 2.11 -27.96 -4.50
CA PHE A 297 2.83 -26.68 -4.38
C PHE A 297 4.30 -26.79 -4.77
N ASP A 298 4.96 -27.92 -4.48
CA ASP A 298 6.35 -28.19 -4.87
C ASP A 298 6.54 -28.24 -6.39
N GLY A 299 5.51 -28.64 -7.14
CA GLY A 299 5.53 -28.73 -8.61
C GLY A 299 5.35 -27.40 -9.36
N LYS A 300 5.25 -26.27 -8.67
CA LYS A 300 5.18 -24.92 -9.28
C LYS A 300 6.48 -24.18 -8.97
N PRO A 301 6.98 -23.27 -9.84
CA PRO A 301 8.15 -22.48 -9.51
C PRO A 301 7.89 -21.72 -8.20
N GLY A 302 8.49 -22.23 -7.13
CA GLY A 302 8.34 -21.74 -5.78
C GLY A 302 9.28 -20.57 -5.58
N TYR A 303 8.75 -19.46 -5.06
CA TYR A 303 9.51 -18.31 -4.59
C TYR A 303 10.47 -17.71 -5.64
N GLU A 304 9.97 -16.77 -6.42
CA GLU A 304 10.82 -15.89 -7.22
C GLU A 304 10.68 -14.48 -6.66
N VAL A 305 11.73 -13.96 -6.03
CA VAL A 305 11.82 -12.53 -5.75
C VAL A 305 11.95 -11.84 -7.10
N VAL A 306 10.81 -11.44 -7.66
CA VAL A 306 10.73 -10.85 -9.01
C VAL A 306 11.55 -9.56 -9.09
N MET A 307 11.77 -8.88 -7.96
CA MET A 307 12.63 -7.69 -7.88
C MET A 307 14.14 -7.98 -7.84
N GLU A 308 14.60 -9.24 -7.78
CA GLU A 308 16.02 -9.61 -7.72
C GLU A 308 16.56 -10.34 -8.97
N MET A 309 15.76 -10.62 -9.99
CA MET A 309 16.23 -11.43 -11.12
C MET A 309 17.24 -10.68 -12.03
N SER A 310 18.44 -11.29 -12.12
CA SER A 310 19.64 -11.06 -12.95
C SER A 310 20.63 -9.95 -12.53
N THR A 311 21.68 -10.36 -11.84
CA THR A 311 23.07 -10.01 -12.20
C THR A 311 23.85 -11.31 -12.26
N ASP A 312 24.40 -11.56 -13.45
CA ASP A 312 25.59 -12.33 -13.79
C ASP A 312 25.56 -13.86 -13.63
N ASP A 313 25.29 -14.46 -14.79
CA ASP A 313 25.56 -15.84 -15.17
C ASP A 313 27.07 -16.00 -15.42
N GLU A 314 27.91 -15.90 -14.38
CA GLU A 314 29.31 -16.34 -14.44
C GLU A 314 29.75 -17.08 -13.17
N SER A 315 30.04 -18.37 -13.36
CA SER A 315 30.72 -19.31 -12.47
C SER A 315 30.15 -19.47 -11.05
N TYR A 316 29.12 -20.30 -10.90
CA TYR A 316 28.87 -21.01 -9.64
C TYR A 316 29.38 -22.45 -9.78
N ASP A 317 30.70 -22.61 -9.84
CA ASP A 317 31.35 -23.91 -9.64
C ASP A 317 32.23 -23.88 -8.39
N SER A 318 31.95 -24.83 -7.51
CA SER A 318 32.73 -25.26 -6.34
C SER A 318 33.09 -24.23 -5.25
N ASN A 319 32.36 -24.24 -4.12
CA ASN A 319 32.99 -24.61 -2.83
C ASN A 319 31.96 -24.71 -1.68
N ARG A 320 31.73 -25.95 -1.24
CA ARG A 320 30.83 -26.32 -0.13
C ARG A 320 31.40 -25.92 1.26
N SER A 321 32.67 -25.51 1.33
CA SER A 321 33.35 -25.03 2.54
C SER A 321 32.98 -23.59 2.91
N SER A 322 32.79 -22.70 1.93
CA SER A 322 32.54 -21.26 2.15
C SER A 322 31.13 -20.93 2.69
N VAL A 323 30.22 -21.91 2.67
CA VAL A 323 28.85 -21.78 3.19
C VAL A 323 28.82 -22.03 4.70
N HIS A 324 29.71 -22.87 5.22
CA HIS A 324 29.78 -23.15 6.65
C HIS A 324 30.43 -22.01 7.45
N GLU A 325 31.50 -21.40 6.95
CA GLU A 325 32.12 -20.22 7.59
C GLU A 325 31.17 -19.02 7.63
N ARG A 326 30.49 -18.70 6.51
CA ARG A 326 29.52 -17.59 6.47
C ARG A 326 28.30 -17.80 7.36
N ARG A 327 27.94 -19.05 7.62
CA ARG A 327 26.83 -19.40 8.52
C ARG A 327 27.24 -19.20 9.99
N ALA A 328 28.48 -19.54 10.34
CA ALA A 328 29.05 -19.30 11.67
C ALA A 328 29.25 -17.80 11.95
N ASP A 329 29.74 -17.04 10.97
CA ASP A 329 29.94 -15.58 11.11
C ASP A 329 28.61 -14.84 11.31
N LEU A 330 27.54 -15.31 10.66
CA LEU A 330 26.20 -14.77 10.87
C LEU A 330 25.64 -15.22 12.21
N GLU A 331 25.68 -16.50 12.56
CA GLU A 331 25.26 -16.98 13.89
C GLU A 331 25.96 -16.20 15.02
N ALA A 332 27.25 -15.83 14.87
CA ALA A 332 27.97 -14.95 15.79
C ALA A 332 27.43 -13.51 15.79
N ALA A 333 27.17 -12.92 14.62
CA ALA A 333 26.57 -11.58 14.52
C ALA A 333 25.12 -11.51 15.04
N TRP A 334 24.40 -12.63 15.10
CA TRP A 334 23.07 -12.74 15.68
C TRP A 334 23.08 -12.90 17.22
N VAL A 335 24.21 -13.29 17.82
CA VAL A 335 24.34 -13.44 19.29
C VAL A 335 24.62 -12.09 19.99
N ASP A 336 25.24 -11.13 19.29
CA ASP A 336 25.66 -9.85 19.88
C ASP A 336 24.55 -8.77 19.92
N ASP A 337 23.51 -8.86 19.08
CA ASP A 337 22.46 -7.84 19.01
C ASP A 337 21.11 -8.36 19.53
N LEU A 338 20.83 -8.04 20.80
CA LEU A 338 19.62 -8.28 21.61
C LEU A 338 19.76 -9.50 22.53
N GLY A 339 20.17 -9.25 23.78
CA GLY A 339 20.37 -10.22 24.88
C GLY A 339 19.17 -11.07 25.29
N VAL A 340 18.60 -11.81 24.35
CA VAL A 340 17.62 -12.89 24.53
C VAL A 340 18.24 -14.13 23.89
N THR A 341 18.88 -14.94 24.72
CA THR A 341 19.49 -16.21 24.31
C THR A 341 18.41 -17.24 23.99
N TRP A 342 18.16 -17.47 22.70
CA TRP A 342 17.33 -18.60 22.26
C TRP A 342 18.23 -19.82 22.05
N LYS A 343 18.02 -20.87 22.86
CA LYS A 343 18.68 -22.16 22.63
C LYS A 343 18.12 -22.79 21.35
N SER A 344 18.99 -23.02 20.37
CA SER A 344 18.68 -23.88 19.23
C SER A 344 18.35 -25.29 19.74
N LYS A 345 17.23 -25.85 19.31
CA LYS A 345 16.87 -27.24 19.59
C LYS A 345 17.63 -28.08 18.57
N ASP A 346 18.59 -28.90 19.03
CA ASP A 346 19.31 -29.81 18.15
C ASP A 346 18.33 -30.74 17.41
N PRO A 347 18.56 -31.02 16.12
CA PRO A 347 17.76 -31.99 15.38
C PRO A 347 17.95 -33.38 16.00
N SER A 348 16.84 -33.98 16.44
CA SER A 348 16.81 -35.35 16.95
C SER A 348 17.27 -36.32 15.86
N VAL A 349 18.47 -36.86 16.01
CA VAL A 349 18.98 -37.97 15.19
C VAL A 349 18.08 -39.17 15.42
N THR A 350 17.23 -39.48 14.44
CA THR A 350 16.45 -40.73 14.44
C THR A 350 17.34 -41.82 13.84
N THR A 351 18.01 -42.59 14.69
CA THR A 351 18.67 -43.84 14.31
C THR A 351 17.60 -44.84 13.88
N LYS A 352 17.53 -45.12 12.56
CA LYS A 352 16.86 -46.33 12.07
C LYS A 352 17.74 -47.52 12.46
N SER A 353 17.33 -48.30 13.46
CA SER A 353 17.88 -49.63 13.68
C SER A 353 17.34 -50.55 12.59
N GLN A 354 18.23 -51.10 11.77
CA GLN A 354 17.97 -52.34 11.05
C GLN A 354 17.95 -53.48 12.07
N GLY A 355 16.90 -54.30 12.01
CA GLY A 355 16.67 -55.49 12.82
C GLY A 355 15.44 -56.20 12.29
#